data_AF-A0A1Q4E8X6-F1
#
_entry.id   AF-A0A1Q4E8X6-F1
#
_cell.length_a   1.000
_cell.length_b   1.000
_cell.length_c   1.000
_cell.angle_alpha   90.00
_cell.angle_beta   90.00
_cell.angle_gamma   90.00
#
_symmetry.space_group_name_H-M   'P 1'
#
loop_
_entity.id
_entity.type
_entity.pdbx_description
1 polymer ?
#
loop_
_entity_poly.entity_id
_entity_poly.type
_entity_poly.pdbx_seq_one_letter_code
_entity_poly.pdbx_strand_id
1 'polypeptide(L)'
;MSSEAPPGTPGHGGGITSVRRHAGKVHRSDETDEWVIRYEVICPDCGDDGGPFDEQPAPVQQVRGPYPDFVEARKAVARHTGAG
;
A
#
# COMPACT_ATOMS: atom_id res chain seq x y z
N MET A 1 2.17 13.68 26.81
CA MET A 1 1.39 12.46 26.53
C MET A 1 1.34 12.30 25.03
N SER A 2 2.29 11.56 24.45
CA SER A 2 2.29 11.28 23.01
C SER A 2 1.31 10.14 22.78
N SER A 3 0.18 10.45 22.16
CA SER A 3 -0.76 9.43 21.69
C SER A 3 -0.16 8.80 20.44
N GLU A 4 0.68 7.79 20.62
CA GLU A 4 1.10 6.91 19.53
C GLU A 4 -0.14 6.11 19.14
N ALA A 5 -0.69 6.38 17.95
CA ALA A 5 -1.84 5.65 17.46
C ALA A 5 -1.45 4.16 17.33
N PRO A 6 -2.32 3.21 17.72
CA PRO A 6 -2.01 1.80 17.59
C PRO A 6 -1.72 1.43 16.12
N PRO A 7 -0.79 0.50 15.86
CA PRO A 7 -0.39 0.11 14.51
C PRO A 7 -1.60 -0.28 13.67
N GLY A 8 -1.71 0.29 12.48
CA GLY A 8 -2.84 0.09 11.58
C GLY A 8 -3.95 1.15 11.65
N THR A 9 -3.84 2.15 12.53
CA THR A 9 -4.78 3.28 12.54
C THR A 9 -4.35 4.35 11.54
N PRO A 10 -5.24 4.81 10.63
CA PRO A 10 -4.96 5.99 9.81
C PRO A 10 -4.58 7.20 10.69
N GLY A 11 -3.60 7.99 10.26
CA GLY A 11 -3.20 9.23 10.95
C GLY A 11 -2.00 9.13 11.90
N HIS A 12 -1.12 8.13 11.77
CA HIS A 12 0.10 8.03 12.61
C HIS A 12 1.19 9.08 12.31
N GLY A 13 0.96 9.95 11.30
CA GLY A 13 1.80 11.11 10.99
C GLY A 13 3.16 10.76 10.37
N GLY A 14 3.41 11.25 9.15
CA GLY A 14 4.73 11.53 8.56
C GLY A 14 5.79 10.42 8.44
N GLY A 15 5.59 9.24 9.03
CA GLY A 15 6.47 8.10 8.89
C GLY A 15 6.58 7.64 7.43
N ILE A 16 7.70 6.98 7.08
CA ILE A 16 8.06 6.73 5.68
C ILE A 16 7.09 5.70 5.08
N THR A 17 5.99 6.19 4.54
CA THR A 17 5.13 5.42 3.65
C THR A 17 5.75 5.45 2.25
N SER A 18 6.19 4.29 1.76
CA SER A 18 6.85 4.17 0.46
C SER A 18 5.92 3.52 -0.57
N VAL A 19 6.08 3.90 -1.85
CA VAL A 19 5.36 3.29 -2.96
C VAL A 19 6.29 2.32 -3.69
N ARG A 20 5.95 1.04 -3.68
CA ARG A 20 6.68 -0.01 -4.40
C ARG A 20 6.05 -0.25 -5.77
N ARG A 21 6.88 -0.25 -6.81
CA ARG A 21 6.46 -0.63 -8.17
C ARG A 21 6.60 -2.14 -8.35
N HIS A 22 5.54 -2.80 -8.78
CA HIS A 22 5.51 -4.22 -9.10
C HIS A 22 5.10 -4.42 -10.56
N ALA A 23 5.89 -5.17 -11.34
CA ALA A 23 5.49 -5.58 -12.69
C ALA A 23 4.98 -7.02 -12.61
N GLY A 24 3.72 -7.24 -12.97
CA GLY A 24 3.06 -8.54 -12.91
C GLY A 24 2.35 -8.87 -14.21
N LYS A 25 2.23 -10.16 -14.51
CA LYS A 25 1.35 -10.63 -15.56
C LYS A 25 -0.08 -10.67 -15.02
N VAL A 26 -1.01 -10.04 -15.74
CA VAL A 26 -2.44 -10.27 -15.53
C VAL A 26 -2.96 -11.11 -16.68
N HIS A 27 -3.65 -12.19 -16.33
CA HIS A 27 -4.29 -13.04 -17.30
C HIS A 27 -5.61 -12.39 -17.70
N ARG A 28 -5.70 -11.95 -18.96
CA ARG A 28 -6.96 -11.49 -19.53
C ARG A 28 -7.71 -12.69 -20.09
N SER A 29 -9.04 -12.67 -20.02
CA SER A 29 -9.93 -13.79 -20.37
C SER A 29 -9.77 -14.32 -21.80
N ASP A 30 -9.06 -13.60 -22.67
CA ASP A 30 -8.71 -13.93 -24.05
C ASP A 30 -7.33 -14.61 -24.21
N GLU A 31 -6.81 -15.23 -23.15
CA GLU A 31 -5.57 -16.04 -23.13
C GLU A 31 -4.26 -15.28 -23.38
N THR A 32 -4.28 -13.96 -23.54
CA THR A 32 -3.07 -13.14 -23.60
C THR A 32 -2.63 -12.68 -22.21
N ASP A 33 -1.39 -13.01 -21.85
CA ASP A 33 -0.69 -12.41 -20.71
C ASP A 33 -0.34 -10.95 -21.05
N GLU A 34 -0.91 -10.01 -20.30
CA GLU A 34 -0.50 -8.61 -20.37
C GLU A 34 0.44 -8.29 -19.20
N TRP A 35 1.58 -7.66 -19.51
CA TRP A 35 2.45 -7.10 -18.50
C TRP A 35 1.87 -5.78 -18.02
N VAL A 36 1.41 -5.74 -16.78
CA VAL A 36 0.92 -4.52 -16.15
C VAL A 36 1.86 -4.09 -15.03
N ILE A 37 2.04 -2.78 -14.94
CA ILE A 37 2.71 -2.15 -13.80
C ILE A 37 1.62 -1.86 -12.76
N ARG A 38 1.87 -2.28 -11.53
CA ARG A 38 1.06 -1.98 -10.36
C ARG A 38 1.92 -1.33 -9.29
N TYR A 39 1.27 -0.63 -8.38
CA TYR A 39 1.93 0.05 -7.28
C TYR A 39 1.36 -0.43 -5.96
N GLU A 40 2.22 -0.65 -4.97
CA GLU A 40 1.84 -1.00 -3.61
C GLU A 40 2.28 0.10 -2.66
N VAL A 41 1.53 0.30 -1.58
CA VAL A 41 1.89 1.18 -0.47
C VAL A 41 2.44 0.33 0.66
N ILE A 42 3.66 0.64 1.10
CA ILE A 42 4.35 -0.04 2.19
C ILE A 42 4.45 0.94 3.36
N CYS A 43 3.91 0.56 4.51
CA CYS A 43 3.87 1.38 5.72
C CYS A 43 4.47 0.64 6.93
N PRO A 44 5.79 0.78 7.16
CA PRO A 44 6.47 0.11 8.27
C PRO A 44 5.92 0.48 9.65
N ASP A 45 5.45 1.72 9.82
CA ASP A 45 4.86 2.19 11.08
C ASP A 45 3.56 1.46 11.44
N CYS A 46 2.87 0.92 10.43
CA CYS A 46 1.69 0.07 10.63
C CYS A 46 2.04 -1.43 10.71
N GLY A 47 3.32 -1.78 10.68
CA GLY A 47 3.81 -3.16 10.72
C GLY A 47 3.94 -3.83 9.35
N ASP A 48 3.97 -3.06 8.25
CA ASP A 48 4.28 -3.60 6.93
C ASP A 48 5.78 -3.91 6.80
N ASP A 49 6.13 -5.16 6.51
CA ASP A 49 7.52 -5.59 6.33
C ASP A 49 7.97 -5.69 4.87
N GLY A 50 7.08 -5.37 3.93
CA GLY A 50 7.30 -5.51 2.49
C GLY A 50 7.23 -6.95 1.98
N GLY A 51 6.88 -7.94 2.82
CA GLY A 51 6.71 -9.34 2.46
C GLY A 51 5.48 -9.61 1.59
N PRO A 52 5.00 -10.86 1.48
CA PRO A 52 3.75 -11.18 0.78
C PRO A 52 2.54 -10.45 1.38
N PHE A 53 1.56 -10.07 0.54
CA PHE A 53 0.37 -9.32 0.98
C PHE A 53 -0.42 -10.05 2.09
N ASP A 54 -0.62 -11.36 1.92
CA ASP A 54 -1.42 -12.18 2.85
C ASP A 54 -0.75 -12.37 4.22
N GLU A 55 0.55 -12.08 4.32
CA GLU A 55 1.33 -12.18 5.56
C GLU A 55 1.33 -10.87 6.35
N GLN A 56 0.79 -9.78 5.78
CA GLN A 56 0.78 -8.48 6.43
C GLN A 56 -0.35 -8.36 7.46
N PRO A 57 -0.22 -7.45 8.44
CA PRO A 57 -1.32 -7.12 9.34
C PRO A 57 -2.58 -6.68 8.58
N ALA A 58 -3.76 -7.19 8.98
CA ALA A 58 -5.04 -6.87 8.34
C ALA A 58 -5.34 -5.36 8.17
N PRO A 59 -4.93 -4.46 9.08
CA PRO A 59 -5.08 -3.02 8.86
C PRO A 59 -4.24 -2.46 7.71
N VAL A 60 -3.03 -3.01 7.50
CA VAL A 60 -2.11 -2.59 6.43
C VAL A 60 -2.60 -3.08 5.06
N GLN A 61 -3.15 -4.30 5.00
CA GLN A 61 -3.71 -4.87 3.78
C GLN A 61 -4.73 -3.94 3.10
N GLN A 62 -5.50 -3.16 3.87
CA GLN A 62 -6.50 -2.22 3.34
C GLN A 62 -5.90 -1.04 2.55
N VAL A 63 -4.64 -0.67 2.85
CA VAL A 63 -3.97 0.50 2.25
C VAL A 63 -2.95 0.09 1.19
N ARG A 64 -2.54 -1.17 1.18
CA ARG A 64 -1.40 -1.63 0.41
C ARG A 64 -1.62 -1.67 -1.10
N GLY A 65 -2.85 -1.83 -1.58
CA GLY A 65 -3.16 -1.95 -3.02
C GLY A 65 -3.35 -3.41 -3.47
N PRO A 66 -3.15 -3.74 -4.76
CA PRO A 66 -2.40 -2.99 -5.78
C PRO A 66 -3.16 -1.83 -6.45
N TYR A 67 -2.45 -0.74 -6.72
CA TYR A 67 -2.92 0.44 -7.44
C TYR A 67 -2.54 0.41 -8.92
N PRO A 68 -3.39 0.95 -9.82
CA PRO A 68 -3.13 0.96 -11.26
C PRO A 68 -1.98 1.91 -11.66
N ASP A 69 -1.75 2.97 -10.89
CA ASP A 69 -0.71 3.94 -11.17
C ASP A 69 -0.15 4.58 -9.88
N PHE A 70 0.93 5.34 -10.04
CA PHE A 70 1.62 6.02 -8.95
C PHE A 70 0.76 7.12 -8.29
N VAL A 71 -0.13 7.77 -9.05
CA VAL A 71 -0.98 8.85 -8.55
C VAL A 71 -2.03 8.29 -7.58
N GLU A 72 -2.66 7.18 -7.94
CA GLU A 72 -3.62 6.49 -7.06
C GLU A 72 -2.94 5.94 -5.80
N ALA A 73 -1.74 5.37 -5.91
CA ALA A 73 -0.96 4.96 -4.75
C ALA A 73 -0.65 6.16 -3.83
N ARG A 74 -0.24 7.31 -4.37
CA ARG A 74 -0.02 8.53 -3.57
C ARG A 74 -1.28 9.06 -2.89
N LYS A 75 -2.45 8.97 -3.55
CA LYS A 75 -3.72 9.33 -2.91
C LYS A 75 -4.03 8.41 -1.74
N ALA A 76 -3.74 7.11 -1.85
CA ALA A 76 -3.88 6.19 -0.73
C ALA A 76 -2.95 6.54 0.43
N VAL A 77 -1.68 6.89 0.16
CA VAL A 77 -0.75 7.40 1.19
C VAL A 77 -1.30 8.63 1.89
N ALA A 78 -1.79 9.62 1.14
CA ALA A 78 -2.33 10.87 1.70
C ALA A 78 -3.54 10.59 2.62
N ARG A 79 -4.49 9.76 2.16
CA ARG A 79 -5.65 9.34 2.95
C ARG A 79 -5.24 8.57 4.20
N HIS A 80 -4.25 7.69 4.10
CA HIS A 80 -3.77 6.86 5.20
C HIS A 80 -3.03 7.67 6.27
N THR A 81 -2.16 8.57 5.86
CA THR A 81 -1.35 9.40 6.76
C THR A 81 -2.11 10.59 7.34
N GLY A 82 -3.30 10.90 6.80
CA GLY A 82 -4.06 12.10 7.16
C GLY A 82 -3.43 13.39 6.64
N ALA A 83 -2.45 13.29 5.71
CA ALA A 83 -1.87 14.44 5.04
C ALA A 83 -2.86 14.95 3.98
N GLY A 84 -3.68 15.93 4.38
CA GLY A 84 -4.58 16.71 3.53
C GLY A 84 -4.28 18.19 3.68
#